data_AF-A0A7C1VI69-F1
#
_entry.id   AF-A0A7C1VI69-F1
#
_cell.length_a   1.000
_cell.length_b   1.000
_cell.length_c   1.000
_cell.angle_alpha   90.00
_cell.angle_beta   90.00
_cell.angle_gamma   90.00
#
_symmetry.space_group_name_H-M   'P 1'
#
loop_
_entity.id
_entity.type
_entity.pdbx_description
1 polymer ?
#
loop_
_entity_poly.entity_id
_entity_poly.type
_entity_poly.pdbx_seq_one_letter_code
_entity_poly.pdbx_strand_id
1 'polypeptide(L)'
;MHTTKVSSKGWVVISKNLKEKYGLKKGTRVRVVDNDNLLVLVPLPDDPVEALHGMLELGPSLTADRLIERASERAGEAGSEEVSRLQRKAQDGQVELLMKWVNVAGVAHIVGRRWGKKRLNQVFATLKAAKIENVTVEGELALAAPHIKAEHPIAFADASVAALAVSVEANLVTGDPEFKVLDDTVSIHWLM
;
A
#
# COMPACT_ATOMS: atom_id res chain seq x y z
N MET A 1 26.07 -1.92 17.73
CA MET A 1 25.33 -0.70 18.12
C MET A 1 26.24 0.50 17.82
N HIS A 2 25.73 1.61 17.26
CA HIS A 2 26.57 2.78 16.94
C HIS A 2 25.97 4.03 17.58
N THR A 3 26.63 4.56 18.60
CA THR A 3 26.25 5.83 19.24
C THR A 3 26.96 6.98 18.53
N THR A 4 26.25 8.09 18.27
CA THR A 4 26.83 9.30 17.68
C THR A 4 26.28 10.52 18.41
N LYS A 5 26.98 11.67 18.32
CA LYS A 5 26.54 12.92 18.94
C LYS A 5 25.66 13.70 17.95
N VAL A 6 24.62 14.34 18.47
CA VAL A 6 23.84 15.35 17.73
C VAL A 6 24.66 16.64 17.69
N SER A 7 24.76 17.30 16.54
CA SER A 7 25.45 18.59 16.42
C SER A 7 24.60 19.74 17.01
N SER A 8 25.21 20.91 17.23
CA SER A 8 24.48 22.14 17.60
C SER A 8 23.45 22.60 16.56
N LYS A 9 23.50 22.06 15.33
CA LYS A 9 22.53 22.28 14.26
C LYS A 9 21.52 21.12 14.11
N GLY A 10 21.44 20.22 15.09
CA GLY A 10 20.54 19.06 15.07
C GLY A 10 20.99 17.90 14.17
N TRP A 11 22.21 17.92 13.62
CA TRP A 11 22.64 16.91 12.65
C TRP A 11 23.12 15.63 13.34
N VAL A 12 22.70 14.48 12.80
CA VAL A 12 23.13 13.14 13.22
C VAL A 12 23.98 12.52 12.11
N VAL A 13 25.26 12.23 12.40
CA VAL A 13 26.17 11.67 11.40
C VAL A 13 25.96 10.15 11.27
N ILE A 14 25.45 9.72 10.12
CA ILE A 14 25.25 8.30 9.79
C ILE A 14 26.59 7.69 9.31
N SER A 15 27.04 6.64 9.99
CA SER A 15 28.32 5.97 9.72
C SER A 15 28.36 5.30 8.34
N LYS A 16 29.57 5.11 7.79
CA LYS A 16 29.77 4.50 6.45
C LYS A 16 29.04 3.16 6.30
N ASN A 17 29.20 2.26 7.27
CA ASN A 17 28.55 0.95 7.28
C ASN A 17 27.01 1.04 7.24
N LEU A 18 26.41 1.97 8.01
CA LEU A 18 24.96 2.20 7.95
C LEU A 18 24.53 2.81 6.61
N LYS A 19 25.31 3.74 6.05
CA LYS A 19 25.01 4.31 4.73
C LYS A 19 25.02 3.25 3.64
N GLU A 20 26.01 2.36 3.64
CA GLU A 20 26.09 1.23 2.70
C GLU A 20 24.94 0.24 2.90
N LYS A 21 24.66 -0.18 4.15
CA LYS A 21 23.60 -1.15 4.50
C LYS A 21 22.17 -0.69 4.17
N TYR A 22 21.93 0.62 4.14
CA TYR A 22 20.62 1.23 3.87
C TYR A 22 20.59 2.07 2.58
N GLY A 23 21.63 2.01 1.74
CA GLY A 23 21.68 2.68 0.43
C GLY A 23 21.72 4.22 0.48
N LEU A 24 22.07 4.82 1.62
CA LEU A 24 22.02 6.27 1.83
C LEU A 24 23.17 6.98 1.13
N LYS A 25 22.86 7.70 0.05
CA LYS A 25 23.80 8.52 -0.74
C LYS A 25 23.63 10.01 -0.38
N LYS A 26 24.53 10.86 -0.88
CA LYS A 26 24.35 12.32 -0.81
C LYS A 26 23.09 12.69 -1.61
N GLY A 27 22.15 13.39 -0.97
CA GLY A 27 20.88 13.79 -1.59
C GLY A 27 19.71 12.81 -1.40
N THR A 28 19.95 11.60 -0.86
CA THR A 28 18.86 10.65 -0.55
C THR A 28 17.84 11.29 0.39
N ARG A 29 16.59 11.36 -0.04
CA ARG A 29 15.48 11.82 0.79
C ARG A 29 15.25 10.81 1.92
N VAL A 30 15.15 11.30 3.15
CA VAL A 30 14.81 10.48 4.32
C VAL A 30 13.59 11.09 4.99
N ARG A 31 12.61 10.25 5.33
CA ARG A 31 11.53 10.67 6.23
C ARG A 31 11.96 10.40 7.67
N VAL A 32 11.85 11.44 8.49
CA VAL A 32 11.92 11.35 9.94
C VAL A 32 10.52 10.97 10.44
N VAL A 33 10.43 9.86 11.16
CA VAL A 33 9.20 9.43 11.85
C VAL A 33 9.47 9.44 13.34
N ASP A 34 8.61 10.11 14.09
CA ASP A 34 8.57 10.03 15.55
C ASP A 34 7.58 8.94 15.96
N ASN A 35 8.03 7.97 16.75
CA ASN A 35 7.22 6.87 17.28
C ASN A 35 7.43 6.81 18.79
N ASP A 36 6.68 7.63 19.53
CA ASP A 36 6.65 7.82 20.99
C ASP A 36 8.00 8.18 21.66
N ASN A 37 8.99 7.31 21.54
CA ASN A 37 10.33 7.44 22.10
C ASN A 37 11.45 7.09 21.08
N LEU A 38 11.10 6.81 19.82
CA LEU A 38 12.03 6.35 18.78
C LEU A 38 11.93 7.22 17.52
N LEU A 39 12.99 8.00 17.28
CA LEU A 39 13.16 8.74 16.04
C LEU A 39 13.73 7.81 14.94
N VAL A 40 12.86 7.41 14.02
CA VAL A 40 13.17 6.47 12.94
C VAL A 40 13.41 7.21 11.63
N LEU A 41 14.61 7.07 11.07
CA LEU A 41 14.92 7.53 9.72
C LEU A 41 14.58 6.42 8.72
N VAL A 42 13.66 6.69 7.79
CA VAL A 42 13.37 5.78 6.68
C VAL A 42 13.82 6.42 5.36
N PRO A 43 14.72 5.78 4.59
CA PRO A 43 15.03 6.21 3.24
C PRO A 43 13.76 6.18 2.40
N LEU A 44 13.45 7.30 1.74
CA LEU A 44 12.43 7.31 0.70
C LEU A 44 13.11 7.03 -0.64
N PRO A 45 12.48 6.23 -1.52
CA PRO A 45 12.92 6.09 -2.90
C PRO A 45 12.81 7.43 -3.64
N ASP A 46 13.56 7.57 -4.73
CA ASP A 46 13.50 8.76 -5.58
C ASP A 46 12.17 8.77 -6.38
N ASP A 47 11.75 7.64 -6.94
CA ASP A 47 10.37 7.38 -7.38
C ASP A 47 9.67 6.35 -6.46
N PRO A 48 8.63 6.75 -5.69
CA PRO A 48 7.78 5.83 -4.95
C PRO A 48 7.03 4.80 -5.81
N VAL A 49 6.73 5.11 -7.08
CA VAL A 49 6.04 4.20 -8.00
C VAL A 49 6.98 3.08 -8.43
N GLU A 50 8.16 3.42 -8.97
CA GLU A 50 9.21 2.45 -9.30
C GLU A 50 9.56 1.55 -8.08
N ALA A 51 9.55 2.12 -6.87
CA ALA A 51 9.83 1.37 -5.65
C ALA A 51 8.65 0.52 -5.11
N LEU A 52 7.44 0.67 -5.66
CA LEU A 52 6.33 -0.27 -5.43
C LEU A 52 6.26 -1.31 -6.55
N HIS A 53 6.59 -0.90 -7.79
CA HIS A 53 6.77 -1.79 -8.94
C HIS A 53 7.78 -2.90 -8.62
N GLY A 54 7.49 -4.14 -9.02
CA GLY A 54 8.32 -5.31 -8.71
C GLY A 54 8.40 -5.74 -7.23
N MET A 55 7.95 -4.94 -6.26
CA MET A 55 7.85 -5.41 -4.85
C MET A 55 6.70 -6.39 -4.63
N LEU A 56 5.76 -6.48 -5.58
CA LEU A 56 4.60 -7.38 -5.54
C LEU A 56 4.69 -8.56 -6.54
N GLU A 57 5.68 -8.58 -7.45
CA GLU A 57 5.73 -9.48 -8.62
C GLU A 57 6.30 -10.90 -8.37
N LEU A 58 6.82 -11.19 -7.18
CA LEU A 58 7.33 -12.54 -6.85
C LEU A 58 6.43 -13.15 -5.76
N GLY A 59 6.19 -14.47 -5.75
CA GLY A 59 4.96 -15.16 -5.22
C GLY A 59 4.76 -15.62 -3.73
N PRO A 60 4.99 -16.90 -3.34
CA PRO A 60 3.87 -17.75 -2.83
C PRO A 60 3.63 -17.91 -1.31
N SER A 61 2.43 -18.48 -1.02
CA SER A 61 1.72 -19.07 0.17
C SER A 61 2.51 -19.46 1.46
N LEU A 62 1.94 -19.73 2.66
CA LEU A 62 0.58 -20.08 3.16
C LEU A 62 0.24 -19.20 4.41
N THR A 63 -0.96 -19.15 5.01
CA THR A 63 -2.23 -19.92 4.91
C THR A 63 -3.43 -18.98 5.19
N ALA A 64 -4.66 -19.52 5.23
CA ALA A 64 -5.96 -18.93 5.65
C ALA A 64 -6.35 -17.56 5.04
N ASP A 65 -7.29 -17.44 4.11
CA ASP A 65 -8.04 -18.47 3.36
C ASP A 65 -8.32 -18.00 1.92
N ARG A 66 -7.68 -18.65 0.95
CA ARG A 66 -8.01 -18.87 -0.49
C ARG A 66 -8.48 -17.74 -1.42
N LEU A 67 -8.96 -16.58 -0.95
CA LEU A 67 -9.57 -15.55 -1.82
C LEU A 67 -8.50 -14.66 -2.48
N ILE A 68 -7.61 -14.07 -1.69
CA ILE A 68 -6.58 -13.10 -2.15
C ILE A 68 -5.50 -13.72 -3.07
N GLU A 69 -5.35 -15.06 -3.06
CA GLU A 69 -4.29 -15.76 -3.79
C GLU A 69 -4.45 -15.64 -5.33
N ARG A 70 -5.68 -15.43 -5.83
CA ARG A 70 -5.96 -15.27 -7.27
C ARG A 70 -5.69 -13.87 -7.81
N ALA A 71 -5.88 -12.83 -6.98
CA ALA A 71 -5.67 -11.44 -7.38
C ALA A 71 -4.19 -11.14 -7.65
N SER A 72 -3.30 -11.65 -6.79
CA SER A 72 -1.89 -11.29 -6.80
C SER A 72 -1.00 -12.13 -7.72
N GLU A 73 -1.41 -13.33 -8.15
CA GLU A 73 -0.65 -14.14 -9.12
C GLU A 73 -1.00 -13.84 -10.59
N ARG A 74 -2.12 -13.17 -10.86
CA ARG A 74 -2.62 -12.98 -12.23
C ARG A 74 -2.28 -11.63 -12.84
N ALA A 75 -2.18 -10.59 -12.02
CA ALA A 75 -1.67 -9.29 -12.45
C ALA A 75 -0.16 -9.40 -12.77
N GLY A 76 0.14 -9.90 -13.97
CA GLY A 76 1.47 -9.81 -14.56
C GLY A 76 1.84 -8.37 -14.91
N GLU A 77 2.86 -8.21 -15.75
CA GLU A 77 3.46 -6.92 -16.13
C GLU A 77 2.41 -5.84 -16.46
N ALA A 78 1.37 -6.17 -17.25
CA ALA A 78 0.31 -5.23 -17.61
C ALA A 78 -0.50 -4.64 -16.42
N GLY A 79 -0.78 -5.44 -15.39
CA GLY A 79 -1.48 -4.96 -14.18
C GLY A 79 -0.58 -4.08 -13.31
N SER A 80 0.71 -4.42 -13.24
CA SER A 80 1.78 -3.66 -12.57
C SER A 80 1.99 -2.29 -13.23
N GLU A 81 1.99 -2.25 -14.57
CA GLU A 81 2.08 -1.03 -15.39
C GLU A 81 0.89 -0.09 -15.17
N GLU A 82 -0.34 -0.61 -15.17
CA GLU A 82 -1.54 0.22 -15.00
C GLU A 82 -1.66 0.81 -13.60
N VAL A 83 -1.37 0.03 -12.55
CA VAL A 83 -1.25 0.55 -11.17
C VAL A 83 -0.18 1.65 -11.11
N SER A 84 0.95 1.46 -11.78
CA SER A 84 2.01 2.47 -11.84
C SER A 84 1.61 3.73 -12.59
N ARG A 85 0.81 3.61 -13.66
CA ARG A 85 0.23 4.75 -14.38
C ARG A 85 -0.72 5.55 -13.48
N LEU A 86 -1.59 4.87 -12.74
CA LEU A 86 -2.52 5.51 -11.79
C LEU A 86 -1.76 6.22 -10.65
N GLN A 87 -0.70 5.62 -10.10
CA GLN A 87 0.12 6.27 -9.07
C GLN A 87 0.85 7.51 -9.59
N ARG A 88 1.38 7.49 -10.82
CA ARG A 88 1.99 8.69 -11.45
C ARG A 88 0.95 9.81 -11.63
N LYS A 89 -0.23 9.48 -12.18
CA LYS A 89 -1.35 10.43 -12.26
C LYS A 89 -1.74 11.01 -10.90
N ALA A 90 -1.68 10.21 -9.84
CA ALA A 90 -1.98 10.68 -8.48
C ALA A 90 -0.93 11.66 -7.97
N GLN A 91 0.37 11.36 -8.17
CA GLN A 91 1.48 12.29 -7.88
C GLN A 91 1.26 13.64 -8.58
N ASP A 92 0.98 13.61 -9.88
CA ASP A 92 0.69 14.78 -10.73
C ASP A 92 -0.61 15.52 -10.35
N GLY A 93 -1.46 14.93 -9.51
CA GLY A 93 -2.75 15.52 -9.09
C GLY A 93 -3.87 15.41 -10.12
N GLN A 94 -3.74 14.49 -11.08
CA GLN A 94 -4.77 14.21 -12.09
C GLN A 94 -5.86 13.25 -11.60
N VAL A 95 -5.56 12.46 -10.57
CA VAL A 95 -6.50 11.55 -9.89
C VAL A 95 -6.21 11.54 -8.39
N GLU A 96 -7.17 11.11 -7.59
CA GLU A 96 -6.97 10.78 -6.18
C GLU A 96 -7.01 9.26 -6.01
N LEU A 97 -6.17 8.72 -5.13
CA LEU A 97 -6.12 7.28 -4.83
C LEU A 97 -6.49 7.06 -3.37
N LEU A 98 -7.51 6.24 -3.16
CA LEU A 98 -8.05 5.90 -1.86
C LEU A 98 -7.77 4.42 -1.57
N MET A 99 -7.40 4.10 -0.34
CA MET A 99 -7.19 2.72 0.10
C MET A 99 -7.73 2.55 1.54
N LYS A 100 -8.49 1.48 1.82
CA LYS A 100 -8.86 1.18 3.21
C LYS A 100 -7.67 0.62 3.98
N TRP A 101 -7.62 0.91 5.28
CA TRP A 101 -6.66 0.28 6.20
C TRP A 101 -6.71 -1.26 6.20
N VAL A 102 -7.85 -1.88 5.86
CA VAL A 102 -7.94 -3.35 5.72
C VAL A 102 -7.12 -3.87 4.54
N ASN A 103 -7.06 -3.18 3.40
CA ASN A 103 -6.22 -3.57 2.27
C ASN A 103 -4.74 -3.31 2.57
N VAL A 104 -4.43 -2.21 3.26
CA VAL A 104 -3.07 -1.93 3.76
C VAL A 104 -2.60 -3.05 4.70
N ALA A 105 -3.47 -3.54 5.59
CA ALA A 105 -3.19 -4.69 6.44
C ALA A 105 -2.99 -5.99 5.63
N GLY A 106 -3.75 -6.20 4.56
CA GLY A 106 -3.54 -7.31 3.61
C GLY A 106 -2.16 -7.27 2.95
N VAL A 107 -1.78 -6.12 2.38
CA VAL A 107 -0.43 -5.90 1.82
C VAL A 107 0.64 -6.12 2.88
N ALA A 108 0.44 -5.59 4.09
CA ALA A 108 1.36 -5.74 5.21
C ALA A 108 1.54 -7.21 5.64
N HIS A 109 0.47 -7.98 5.63
CA HIS A 109 0.50 -9.42 5.94
C HIS A 109 1.27 -10.21 4.89
N ILE A 110 0.97 -10.01 3.60
CA ILE A 110 1.68 -10.66 2.48
C ILE A 110 3.17 -10.32 2.54
N VAL A 111 3.50 -9.03 2.65
CA VAL A 111 4.89 -8.56 2.67
C VAL A 111 5.65 -9.04 3.89
N GLY A 112 5.01 -8.97 5.07
CA GLY A 112 5.58 -9.37 6.35
C GLY A 112 5.84 -10.88 6.42
N ARG A 113 4.85 -11.69 6.00
CA ARG A 113 4.95 -13.16 5.94
C ARG A 113 6.12 -13.58 5.07
N ARG A 114 6.29 -12.97 3.89
CA ARG A 114 7.19 -13.50 2.87
C ARG A 114 8.59 -12.87 2.83
N TRP A 115 8.74 -11.57 3.10
CA TRP A 115 10.05 -10.91 3.08
C TRP A 115 10.48 -10.34 4.44
N GLY A 116 9.68 -10.57 5.48
CA GLY A 116 10.00 -10.24 6.86
C GLY A 116 9.94 -8.75 7.21
N LYS A 117 10.10 -8.46 8.51
CA LYS A 117 9.90 -7.13 9.11
C LYS A 117 10.71 -6.00 8.47
N LYS A 118 11.91 -6.27 7.92
CA LYS A 118 12.73 -5.24 7.26
C LYS A 118 12.07 -4.73 5.97
N ARG A 119 11.58 -5.64 5.11
CA ARG A 119 10.86 -5.28 3.87
C ARG A 119 9.51 -4.66 4.17
N LEU A 120 8.80 -5.17 5.17
CA LEU A 120 7.54 -4.60 5.63
C LEU A 120 7.66 -3.10 6.00
N ASN A 121 8.69 -2.74 6.76
CA ASN A 121 8.95 -1.34 7.11
C ASN A 121 9.27 -0.46 5.89
N GLN A 122 9.91 -1.02 4.85
CA GLN A 122 10.17 -0.30 3.60
C GLN A 122 8.86 -0.06 2.83
N VAL A 123 8.04 -1.11 2.62
CA VAL A 123 6.74 -0.98 1.93
C VAL A 123 5.83 0.01 2.64
N PHE A 124 5.72 -0.03 3.98
CA PHE A 124 4.94 0.97 4.73
C PHE A 124 5.45 2.41 4.52
N ALA A 125 6.76 2.61 4.44
CA ALA A 125 7.31 3.94 4.20
C ALA A 125 7.14 4.42 2.76
N THR A 126 7.11 3.50 1.78
CA THR A 126 6.76 3.82 0.39
C THR A 126 5.26 4.09 0.24
N LEU A 127 4.38 3.27 0.82
CA LEU A 127 2.92 3.51 0.84
C LEU A 127 2.58 4.85 1.48
N LYS A 128 3.18 5.19 2.64
CA LYS A 128 3.02 6.52 3.26
C LYS A 128 3.63 7.66 2.43
N ALA A 129 4.43 7.38 1.41
CA ALA A 129 5.10 8.38 0.54
C ALA A 129 4.43 8.50 -0.84
N ALA A 130 3.77 7.44 -1.29
CA ALA A 130 2.81 7.50 -2.38
C ALA A 130 1.66 8.42 -2.00
N LYS A 131 1.08 9.09 -2.98
CA LYS A 131 -0.07 9.99 -2.82
C LYS A 131 -1.36 9.16 -2.82
N ILE A 132 -1.47 8.31 -1.80
CA ILE A 132 -2.60 7.42 -1.54
C ILE A 132 -3.15 7.76 -0.15
N GLU A 133 -4.41 8.17 -0.09
CA GLU A 133 -5.11 8.44 1.15
C GLU A 133 -5.61 7.14 1.79
N ASN A 134 -5.35 6.97 3.08
CA ASN A 134 -5.66 5.75 3.83
C ASN A 134 -6.93 5.98 4.66
N VAL A 135 -8.06 5.53 4.13
CA VAL A 135 -9.40 5.86 4.64
C VAL A 135 -9.77 4.98 5.84
N THR A 136 -10.08 5.64 6.96
CA THR A 136 -10.67 5.02 8.15
C THR A 136 -12.14 4.66 7.91
N VAL A 137 -12.66 3.65 8.63
CA VAL A 137 -14.08 3.25 8.55
C VAL A 137 -14.81 3.83 9.76
N GLU A 138 -15.70 4.79 9.51
CA GLU A 138 -16.51 5.47 10.54
C GLU A 138 -17.94 5.71 10.02
N GLY A 139 -18.89 5.91 10.94
CA GLY A 139 -20.26 6.31 10.62
C GLY A 139 -21.01 5.39 9.63
N GLU A 140 -21.76 6.00 8.73
CA GLU A 140 -22.62 5.32 7.74
C GLU A 140 -21.83 4.40 6.80
N LEU A 141 -20.58 4.75 6.50
CA LEU A 141 -19.68 3.94 5.65
C LEU A 141 -19.30 2.60 6.31
N ALA A 142 -19.35 2.50 7.65
CA ALA A 142 -19.21 1.24 8.36
C ALA A 142 -20.44 0.33 8.18
N LEU A 143 -21.62 0.93 8.00
CA LEU A 143 -22.90 0.23 7.86
C LEU A 143 -23.22 -0.14 6.40
N ALA A 144 -22.66 0.56 5.41
CA ALA A 144 -22.82 0.24 3.99
C ALA A 144 -22.23 -1.14 3.60
N ALA A 145 -21.07 -1.51 4.15
CA ALA A 145 -20.41 -2.79 3.81
C ALA A 145 -21.21 -4.05 4.19
N PRO A 146 -21.87 -4.13 5.37
CA PRO A 146 -22.85 -5.17 5.67
C PRO A 146 -23.97 -5.36 4.63
N HIS A 147 -24.51 -4.28 4.05
CA HIS A 147 -25.59 -4.36 3.07
C HIS A 147 -25.09 -5.02 1.77
N ILE A 148 -23.97 -4.54 1.22
CA ILE A 148 -23.33 -5.15 0.04
C ILE A 148 -23.02 -6.64 0.28
N LYS A 149 -22.54 -7.01 1.48
CA LYS A 149 -22.28 -8.42 1.81
C LYS A 149 -23.54 -9.28 2.00
N ALA A 150 -24.68 -8.68 2.35
CA ALA A 150 -25.95 -9.39 2.47
C ALA A 150 -26.56 -9.70 1.10
N GLU A 151 -26.36 -8.80 0.14
CA GLU A 151 -26.87 -8.92 -1.24
C GLU A 151 -25.93 -9.74 -2.14
N HIS A 152 -24.61 -9.69 -1.90
CA HIS A 152 -23.60 -10.32 -2.76
C HIS A 152 -22.65 -11.25 -1.98
N PRO A 153 -22.30 -12.45 -2.52
CA PRO A 153 -21.47 -13.44 -1.84
C PRO A 153 -19.96 -13.11 -1.90
N ILE A 154 -19.57 -11.94 -1.38
CA ILE A 154 -18.19 -11.42 -1.39
C ILE A 154 -17.59 -11.36 0.03
N ALA A 155 -16.27 -11.26 0.18
CA ALA A 155 -15.64 -11.12 1.50
C ALA A 155 -15.99 -9.76 2.15
N PHE A 156 -15.97 -9.68 3.48
CA PHE A 156 -16.34 -8.44 4.18
C PHE A 156 -15.34 -7.29 3.97
N ALA A 157 -14.05 -7.63 3.79
CA ALA A 157 -13.02 -6.64 3.45
C ALA A 157 -13.32 -6.00 2.07
N ASP A 158 -13.69 -6.81 1.09
CA ASP A 158 -13.98 -6.39 -0.28
C ASP A 158 -15.30 -5.63 -0.38
N ALA A 159 -16.33 -6.06 0.35
CA ALA A 159 -17.56 -5.28 0.56
C ALA A 159 -17.28 -3.90 1.20
N SER A 160 -16.24 -3.78 2.03
CA SER A 160 -15.83 -2.49 2.64
C SER A 160 -15.09 -1.57 1.64
N VAL A 161 -14.41 -2.12 0.64
CA VAL A 161 -13.84 -1.35 -0.47
C VAL A 161 -14.94 -0.93 -1.44
N ALA A 162 -15.84 -1.84 -1.80
CA ALA A 162 -17.02 -1.56 -2.62
C ALA A 162 -17.88 -0.44 -2.02
N ALA A 163 -18.17 -0.52 -0.72
CA ALA A 163 -18.91 0.52 0.00
C ALA A 163 -18.23 1.90 -0.06
N LEU A 164 -16.89 1.95 0.01
CA LEU A 164 -16.15 3.20 -0.16
C LEU A 164 -16.27 3.73 -1.59
N ALA A 165 -16.03 2.88 -2.60
CA ALA A 165 -16.13 3.25 -4.00
C ALA A 165 -17.51 3.85 -4.33
N VAL A 166 -18.60 3.23 -3.85
CA VAL A 166 -19.95 3.79 -3.97
C VAL A 166 -20.08 5.14 -3.24
N SER A 167 -19.64 5.23 -1.98
CA SER A 167 -19.83 6.43 -1.15
C SER A 167 -19.10 7.70 -1.63
N VAL A 168 -18.08 7.53 -2.48
CA VAL A 168 -17.29 8.64 -3.06
C VAL A 168 -17.35 8.68 -4.60
N GLU A 169 -18.29 7.95 -5.20
CA GLU A 169 -18.49 7.86 -6.66
C GLU A 169 -17.20 7.53 -7.44
N ALA A 170 -16.33 6.68 -6.85
CA ALA A 170 -15.01 6.36 -7.37
C ALA A 170 -14.98 5.00 -8.10
N ASN A 171 -14.09 4.89 -9.09
CA ASN A 171 -13.82 3.62 -9.76
C ASN A 171 -13.03 2.68 -8.84
N LEU A 172 -13.57 1.49 -8.57
CA LEU A 172 -12.89 0.43 -7.84
C LEU A 172 -11.84 -0.22 -8.75
N VAL A 173 -10.55 -0.05 -8.44
CA VAL A 173 -9.45 -0.62 -9.23
C VAL A 173 -9.12 -2.01 -8.69
N THR A 174 -9.29 -3.06 -9.50
CA THR A 174 -8.97 -4.45 -9.09
C THR A 174 -8.63 -5.35 -10.27
N GLY A 175 -7.85 -6.40 -9.99
CA GLY A 175 -7.67 -7.57 -10.87
C GLY A 175 -8.36 -8.82 -10.34
N ASP A 176 -9.11 -8.73 -9.25
CA ASP A 176 -9.72 -9.87 -8.57
C ASP A 176 -11.12 -10.17 -9.14
N PRO A 177 -11.31 -11.31 -9.84
CA PRO A 177 -12.60 -11.66 -10.44
C PRO A 177 -13.73 -11.90 -9.43
N GLU A 178 -13.46 -11.96 -8.12
CA GLU A 178 -14.52 -12.02 -7.11
C GLU A 178 -15.37 -10.74 -7.08
N PHE A 179 -14.86 -9.60 -7.54
CA PHE A 179 -15.63 -8.36 -7.67
C PHE A 179 -16.64 -8.37 -8.83
N LYS A 180 -16.63 -9.37 -9.73
CA LYS A 180 -17.62 -9.46 -10.84
C LYS A 180 -19.07 -9.57 -10.37
N VAL A 181 -19.28 -10.03 -9.13
CA VAL A 181 -20.63 -10.04 -8.52
C VAL A 181 -21.16 -8.64 -8.23
N LEU A 182 -20.34 -7.59 -8.41
CA LEU A 182 -20.63 -6.18 -8.17
C LEU A 182 -20.53 -5.31 -9.44
N ASP A 183 -20.38 -5.88 -10.65
CA ASP A 183 -20.27 -5.11 -11.91
C ASP A 183 -21.49 -4.18 -12.13
N ASP A 184 -22.68 -4.56 -11.66
CA ASP A 184 -23.91 -3.74 -11.72
C ASP A 184 -24.08 -2.78 -10.52
N THR A 185 -23.22 -2.88 -9.50
CA THR A 185 -23.35 -2.17 -8.20
C THR A 185 -22.29 -1.08 -8.01
N VAL A 186 -21.09 -1.27 -8.59
CA VAL A 186 -19.94 -0.38 -8.44
C VAL A 186 -19.26 -0.21 -9.80
N SER A 187 -18.79 1.00 -10.12
CA SER A 187 -17.94 1.18 -11.30
C SER A 187 -16.57 0.53 -11.05
N ILE A 188 -16.20 -0.48 -11.84
CA ILE A 188 -14.95 -1.23 -11.67
C ILE A 188 -13.99 -0.93 -12.82
N HIS A 189 -12.77 -0.51 -12.48
CA HIS A 189 -11.64 -0.40 -13.39
C HIS A 189 -10.81 -1.69 -13.31
N TRP A 190 -11.15 -2.63 -14.19
CA TRP A 190 -10.50 -3.93 -14.28
C TRP A 190 -9.05 -3.80 -14.76
N LEU A 191 -8.11 -4.40 -14.01
CA LEU A 191 -6.69 -4.47 -14.37
C LEU A 191 -6.37 -5.57 -15.39
N MET A 192 -7.33 -6.43 -15.74
CA MET A 192 -7.24 -7.58 -16.67
C MET A 192 -8.60 -7.95 -17.25
#